data_AF-A0AAV0YBS4-F1
#
_entry.id   AF-A0AAV0YBS4-F1
#
_cell.length_a   1.000
_cell.length_b   1.000
_cell.length_c   1.000
_cell.angle_alpha   90.00
_cell.angle_beta   90.00
_cell.angle_gamma   90.00
#
_symmetry.space_group_name_H-M   'P 1'
#
loop_
_entity.id
_entity.type
_entity.pdbx_description
1 polymer ?
#
loop_
_entity_poly.entity_id
_entity_poly.type
_entity_poly.pdbx_seq_one_letter_code
_entity_poly.pdbx_strand_id
1 'polypeptide(L)'
;MCDEMGAQFVNLLYHSDVRWLSRGKILTRVMSLRLEIHIFLTAKKHSLADKFNDDLWVSKLAFLSDIFGRLNKLNIEMQGQNRTMVDIGEKISSFKKKLAFWREKLSQGKIATFTLLSEFLEDSTKITLDDIKLLLQEYLNKLQLELDRYIPENAELSKYSWVRNPFEISVHQVGEDI
;
A
#
# COMPACT_ATOMS: atom_id res chain seq x y z
N MET A 1 23.40 18.48 -3.54
CA MET A 1 21.95 18.74 -3.69
C MET A 1 21.10 18.06 -2.63
N CYS A 2 20.85 16.74 -2.62
CA CYS A 2 20.01 16.14 -1.56
C CYS A 2 20.67 16.19 -0.16
N ASP A 3 21.98 15.94 -0.08
CA ASP A 3 22.71 15.94 1.19
C ASP A 3 22.85 17.35 1.81
N GLU A 4 23.00 18.37 0.97
CA GLU A 4 23.07 19.79 1.37
C GLU A 4 21.72 20.33 1.88
N MET A 5 20.61 19.63 1.64
CA MET A 5 19.27 20.00 2.09
C MET A 5 18.77 19.12 3.24
N GLY A 6 19.61 18.24 3.80
CA GLY A 6 19.26 17.37 4.93
C GLY A 6 18.35 16.18 4.58
N ALA A 7 18.34 15.75 3.32
CA ALA A 7 17.46 14.68 2.86
C ALA A 7 17.76 13.32 3.52
N GLN A 8 16.72 12.63 4.01
CA GLN A 8 16.83 11.32 4.66
C GLN A 8 17.36 10.21 3.74
N PHE A 9 17.26 10.37 2.41
CA PHE A 9 17.57 9.31 1.45
C PHE A 9 18.70 9.72 0.49
N VAL A 10 19.90 9.17 0.70
CA VAL A 10 21.11 9.52 -0.07
C VAL A 10 21.38 8.57 -1.25
N ASN A 11 20.98 7.29 -1.17
CA ASN A 11 21.35 6.25 -2.17
C ASN A 11 20.23 5.89 -3.14
N LEU A 12 20.47 5.73 -4.45
CA LEU A 12 19.45 5.29 -5.42
C LEU A 12 18.97 3.85 -5.14
N LEU A 13 17.66 3.61 -5.22
CA LEU A 13 17.07 2.27 -5.04
C LEU A 13 17.23 1.46 -6.34
N TYR A 14 18.44 0.94 -6.61
CA TYR A 14 18.69 0.17 -7.83
C TYR A 14 18.20 -1.29 -7.76
N HIS A 15 18.15 -1.90 -6.58
CA HIS A 15 17.89 -3.35 -6.48
C HIS A 15 16.93 -3.74 -5.34
N SER A 16 15.74 -4.19 -5.73
CA SER A 16 15.02 -5.23 -5.02
C SER A 16 14.66 -6.31 -6.03
N ASP A 17 14.91 -7.59 -5.74
CA ASP A 17 14.62 -8.72 -6.65
C ASP A 17 13.16 -8.79 -7.08
N VAL A 18 12.29 -8.06 -6.37
CA VAL A 18 10.86 -7.97 -6.62
C VAL A 18 10.52 -6.56 -7.11
N ARG A 19 10.28 -6.44 -8.42
CA ARG A 19 10.06 -5.16 -9.14
C ARG A 19 8.98 -4.25 -8.54
N TRP A 20 8.00 -4.80 -7.82
CA TRP A 20 6.93 -4.00 -7.24
C TRP A 20 7.26 -3.46 -5.83
N LEU A 21 8.18 -4.10 -5.10
CA LEU A 21 8.75 -3.54 -3.86
C LEU A 21 9.52 -2.25 -4.16
N SER A 22 10.37 -2.27 -5.19
CA SER A 22 11.12 -1.07 -5.59
C SER A 22 10.19 0.06 -5.99
N ARG A 23 9.12 -0.23 -6.74
CA ARG A 23 8.12 0.78 -7.13
C ARG A 23 7.44 1.44 -5.93
N GLY A 24 7.03 0.65 -4.92
CA GLY A 24 6.44 1.22 -3.71
C GLY A 24 7.40 2.09 -2.91
N LYS A 25 8.64 1.63 -2.73
CA LYS A 25 9.70 2.41 -2.05
C LYS A 25 10.06 3.69 -2.81
N ILE A 26 10.04 3.67 -4.14
CA ILE A 26 10.27 4.85 -4.97
C ILE A 26 9.18 5.89 -4.72
N LEU A 27 7.90 5.50 -4.69
CA LEU A 27 6.80 6.44 -4.43
C LEU A 27 6.95 7.14 -3.08
N THR A 28 7.19 6.39 -2.00
CA THR A 28 7.44 6.96 -0.68
C THR A 28 8.60 7.96 -0.70
N ARG A 29 9.70 7.61 -1.36
CA ARG A 29 10.85 8.52 -1.45
C ARG A 29 10.58 9.77 -2.29
N VAL A 30 9.87 9.63 -3.41
CA VAL A 30 9.48 10.78 -4.24
C VAL A 30 8.56 11.71 -3.46
N MET A 31 7.66 11.17 -2.64
CA MET A 31 6.81 11.97 -1.76
C MET A 31 7.62 12.70 -0.67
N SER A 32 8.57 12.01 -0.02
CA SER A 32 9.44 12.61 0.99
C SER A 32 10.35 13.70 0.43
N LEU A 33 10.86 13.53 -0.79
CA LEU A 33 11.77 14.47 -1.46
C LEU A 33 11.06 15.43 -2.42
N ARG A 34 9.73 15.61 -2.27
CA ARG A 34 8.91 16.31 -3.26
C ARG A 34 9.38 17.75 -3.51
N LEU A 35 9.86 18.44 -2.47
CA LEU A 35 10.30 19.84 -2.54
C LEU A 35 11.65 19.94 -3.26
N GLU A 36 12.59 19.06 -2.92
CA GLU A 36 13.90 18.98 -3.55
C GLU A 36 13.79 18.58 -5.02
N ILE A 37 12.90 17.62 -5.33
CA ILE A 37 12.59 17.23 -6.71
C ILE A 37 11.97 18.42 -7.46
N HIS A 38 11.03 19.14 -6.85
CA HIS A 38 10.44 20.33 -7.47
C HIS A 38 11.49 21.39 -7.81
N ILE A 39 12.35 21.73 -6.84
CA ILE A 39 13.43 22.72 -7.01
C ILE A 39 14.38 22.29 -8.13
N PHE A 40 14.81 21.03 -8.11
CA PHE A 40 15.70 20.47 -9.13
C PHE A 40 15.08 20.55 -10.53
N LEU A 41 13.83 20.11 -10.69
CA LEU A 41 13.14 20.11 -11.98
C LEU A 41 12.89 21.54 -12.50
N THR A 42 12.57 22.48 -11.61
CA THR A 42 12.41 23.90 -11.94
C THR A 42 13.72 24.49 -12.45
N ALA A 43 14.84 24.22 -11.77
CA ALA A 43 16.16 24.67 -12.21
C ALA A 43 16.55 24.09 -13.59
N LYS A 44 16.08 22.88 -13.90
CA LYS A 44 16.26 22.23 -15.21
C LYS A 44 15.22 22.65 -16.25
N LYS A 45 14.27 23.53 -15.91
CA LYS A 45 13.13 23.92 -16.78
C LYS A 45 12.37 22.72 -17.33
N HIS A 46 12.27 21.66 -16.52
CA HIS A 46 11.62 20.41 -16.93
C HIS A 46 10.11 20.51 -16.70
N SER A 47 9.30 20.06 -17.66
CA SER A 47 7.83 20.18 -17.62
C SER A 47 7.17 19.46 -16.44
N LEU A 48 7.84 18.44 -15.88
CA LEU A 48 7.35 17.75 -14.68
C LEU A 48 7.42 18.59 -13.40
N ALA A 49 8.14 19.71 -13.38
CA ALA A 49 8.19 20.60 -12.22
C ALA A 49 6.78 21.05 -11.79
N ASP A 50 5.90 21.31 -12.77
CA ASP A 50 4.53 21.77 -12.55
C ASP A 50 3.69 20.75 -11.76
N LYS A 51 3.98 19.45 -11.90
CA LYS A 51 3.26 18.40 -11.16
C LYS A 51 3.48 18.48 -9.65
N PHE A 52 4.66 18.93 -9.21
CA PHE A 52 4.97 19.07 -7.80
C PHE A 52 4.43 20.37 -7.17
N ASN A 53 3.88 21.29 -7.99
CA ASN A 53 3.13 22.47 -7.56
C ASN A 53 1.59 22.30 -7.65
N ASP A 54 1.14 21.15 -8.17
CA ASP A 54 -0.27 20.78 -8.29
C ASP A 54 -0.68 19.93 -7.08
N ASP A 55 -1.36 20.55 -6.12
CA ASP A 55 -1.77 19.91 -4.87
C ASP A 55 -2.73 18.71 -5.10
N LEU A 56 -3.51 18.71 -6.18
CA LEU A 56 -4.33 17.55 -6.59
C LEU A 56 -3.46 16.38 -7.06
N TRP A 57 -2.35 16.66 -7.74
CA TRP A 57 -1.41 15.63 -8.13
C TRP A 57 -0.62 15.10 -6.93
N VAL A 58 -0.13 15.99 -6.06
CA VAL A 58 0.65 15.62 -4.88
C VAL A 58 -0.18 14.83 -3.86
N SER A 59 -1.46 15.19 -3.65
CA SER A 59 -2.36 14.40 -2.80
C SER A 59 -2.57 12.96 -3.32
N LYS A 60 -2.70 12.78 -4.64
CA LYS A 60 -2.74 11.44 -5.26
C LYS A 60 -1.44 10.68 -5.04
N LEU A 61 -0.30 11.34 -5.20
CA LEU A 61 1.02 10.75 -4.92
C LEU A 61 1.14 10.31 -3.46
N ALA A 62 0.71 11.15 -2.51
CA ALA A 62 0.74 10.86 -1.08
C ALA A 62 -0.12 9.62 -0.75
N PHE A 63 -1.37 9.61 -1.23
CA PHE A 63 -2.27 8.47 -1.07
C PHE A 63 -1.71 7.18 -1.68
N LEU A 64 -1.19 7.24 -2.91
CA LEU A 64 -0.58 6.08 -3.56
C LEU A 64 0.63 5.58 -2.76
N SER A 65 1.45 6.49 -2.23
CA SER A 65 2.60 6.12 -1.39
C SER A 65 2.17 5.36 -0.14
N ASP A 66 1.10 5.78 0.54
CA ASP A 66 0.53 5.07 1.69
C ASP A 66 0.05 3.65 1.30
N ILE A 67 -0.70 3.53 0.19
CA ILE A 67 -1.22 2.23 -0.29
C ILE A 67 -0.08 1.30 -0.70
N PHE A 68 0.88 1.79 -1.48
CA PHE A 68 2.02 1.00 -1.92
C PHE A 68 2.92 0.60 -0.75
N GLY A 69 3.08 1.44 0.27
CA GLY A 69 3.80 1.07 1.50
C GLY A 69 3.16 -0.13 2.20
N ARG A 70 1.82 -0.17 2.26
CA ARG A 70 1.07 -1.29 2.83
C ARG A 70 1.12 -2.56 1.98
N LEU A 71 1.01 -2.43 0.65
CA LEU A 71 1.21 -3.55 -0.27
C LEU A 71 2.63 -4.11 -0.14
N ASN A 72 3.64 -3.24 -0.06
CA ASN A 72 5.04 -3.61 0.12
C ASN A 72 5.24 -4.38 1.43
N LYS A 73 4.61 -3.95 2.52
CA LYS A 73 4.60 -4.67 3.79
C LYS A 73 3.94 -6.05 3.67
N LEU A 74 2.77 -6.14 3.04
CA LEU A 74 2.11 -7.41 2.77
C LEU A 74 3.04 -8.36 2.00
N ASN A 75 3.74 -7.86 0.98
CA ASN A 75 4.69 -8.67 0.25
C ASN A 75 5.76 -9.28 1.14
N ILE A 76 6.39 -8.45 1.96
CA ILE A 76 7.51 -8.86 2.81
C ILE A 76 6.99 -9.91 3.80
N GLU A 77 5.78 -9.75 4.31
CA GLU A 77 5.17 -10.75 5.19
C GLU A 77 4.90 -12.09 4.49
N MET A 78 4.61 -12.07 3.18
CA MET A 78 4.46 -13.27 2.33
C MET A 78 5.81 -13.86 1.88
N GLN A 79 6.86 -13.05 1.83
CA GLN A 79 8.20 -13.45 1.40
C GLN A 79 9.04 -13.90 2.59
N GLY A 80 9.31 -15.19 2.70
CA GLY A 80 10.18 -15.74 3.72
C GLY A 80 10.26 -17.26 3.65
N GLN A 81 11.34 -17.81 4.18
CA GLN A 81 11.43 -19.25 4.42
C GLN A 81 10.41 -19.63 5.52
N ASN A 82 9.84 -20.84 5.46
CA ASN A 82 8.85 -21.37 6.42
C ASN A 82 7.48 -20.65 6.44
N ARG A 83 6.96 -20.24 5.28
CA ARG A 83 5.55 -19.80 5.13
C ARG A 83 4.72 -20.89 4.48
N THR A 84 3.62 -21.29 5.13
CA THR A 84 2.65 -22.21 4.53
C THR A 84 1.68 -21.46 3.62
N MET A 85 1.00 -22.19 2.74
CA MET A 85 -0.08 -21.63 1.93
C MET A 85 -1.21 -21.05 2.80
N VAL A 86 -1.43 -21.63 3.99
CA VAL A 86 -2.40 -21.17 4.98
C VAL A 86 -2.00 -19.80 5.53
N ASP A 87 -0.73 -19.62 5.90
CA ASP A 87 -0.20 -18.33 6.39
C ASP A 87 -0.39 -17.23 5.35
N ILE A 88 -0.01 -17.51 4.08
CA ILE A 88 -0.14 -16.56 2.98
C ILE A 88 -1.62 -16.19 2.77
N GLY A 89 -2.50 -17.20 2.78
CA GLY A 89 -3.95 -17.00 2.66
C GLY A 89 -4.53 -16.10 3.76
N GLU A 90 -4.09 -16.27 5.00
CA GLU A 90 -4.49 -15.41 6.12
C GLU A 90 -4.02 -13.97 5.97
N LYS A 91 -2.77 -13.77 5.54
CA LYS A 91 -2.22 -12.43 5.30
C LYS A 91 -3.01 -11.69 4.23
N ILE A 92 -3.36 -12.37 3.14
CA ILE A 92 -4.17 -11.78 2.07
C ILE A 92 -5.60 -11.51 2.55
N SER A 93 -6.25 -12.45 3.24
CA SER A 93 -7.59 -12.26 3.80
C SER A 93 -7.64 -11.08 4.78
N SER A 94 -6.65 -10.99 5.68
CA SER A 94 -6.49 -9.85 6.60
C SER A 94 -6.31 -8.54 5.84
N PHE A 95 -5.53 -8.53 4.75
CA PHE A 95 -5.33 -7.33 3.95
C PHE A 95 -6.62 -6.87 3.26
N LYS A 96 -7.42 -7.78 2.70
CA LYS A 96 -8.75 -7.46 2.14
C LYS A 96 -9.67 -6.84 3.18
N LYS A 97 -9.70 -7.41 4.40
CA LYS A 97 -10.46 -6.82 5.53
C LYS A 97 -9.97 -5.42 5.88
N LYS A 98 -8.65 -5.19 5.89
CA LYS A 98 -8.07 -3.85 6.12
C LYS A 98 -8.45 -2.86 5.01
N LEU A 99 -8.47 -3.27 3.74
CA LEU A 99 -8.94 -2.44 2.63
C LEU A 99 -10.40 -2.01 2.80
N ALA A 100 -11.29 -2.96 3.14
CA ALA A 100 -12.68 -2.66 3.45
C ALA A 100 -12.81 -1.65 4.61
N PHE A 101 -12.05 -1.85 5.69
CA PHE A 101 -12.00 -0.93 6.82
C PHE A 101 -11.51 0.47 6.43
N TRP A 102 -10.46 0.58 5.61
CA TRP A 102 -9.96 1.88 5.15
C TRP A 102 -10.96 2.63 4.26
N ARG A 103 -11.75 1.91 3.45
CA ARG A 103 -12.85 2.50 2.67
C ARG A 103 -13.91 3.12 3.58
N GLU A 104 -14.28 2.41 4.65
CA GLU A 104 -15.24 2.90 5.65
C GLU A 104 -14.69 4.11 6.42
N LYS A 105 -13.42 4.08 6.82
CA LYS A 105 -12.77 5.25 7.45
C LYS A 105 -12.77 6.45 6.52
N LEU A 106 -12.41 6.25 5.25
CA LEU A 106 -12.41 7.29 4.25
C LEU A 106 -13.82 7.86 4.02
N SER A 107 -14.88 7.04 4.00
CA SER A 107 -16.26 7.54 3.89
C SER A 107 -16.69 8.41 5.06
N GLN A 108 -16.20 8.11 6.26
CA GLN A 108 -16.36 8.93 7.46
C GLN A 108 -15.46 10.18 7.52
N GLY A 109 -14.65 10.44 6.48
CA GLY A 109 -13.70 11.55 6.46
C GLY A 109 -12.46 11.32 7.34
N LYS A 110 -12.24 10.10 7.83
CA LYS A 110 -11.14 9.76 8.74
C LYS A 110 -9.94 9.26 7.94
N ILE A 111 -8.94 10.12 7.78
CA ILE A 111 -7.75 9.81 6.97
C ILE A 111 -6.47 9.60 7.76
N ALA A 112 -6.49 9.67 9.10
CA ALA A 112 -5.30 9.46 9.94
C ALA A 112 -4.55 8.14 9.67
N THR A 113 -5.20 7.14 9.07
CA THR A 113 -4.51 5.90 8.66
C THR A 113 -3.58 6.11 7.45
N PHE A 114 -3.89 7.07 6.59
CA PHE A 114 -3.11 7.50 5.42
C PHE A 114 -2.21 8.65 5.85
N THR A 115 -1.08 8.32 6.49
CA THR A 115 -0.23 9.30 7.16
C THR A 115 0.31 10.35 6.20
N LEU A 116 0.83 9.94 5.03
CA LEU A 116 1.39 10.88 4.07
C LEU A 116 0.31 11.79 3.47
N LEU A 117 -0.88 11.24 3.21
CA LEU A 117 -2.01 12.03 2.75
C LEU A 117 -2.51 13.02 3.83
N SER A 118 -2.62 12.57 5.08
CA SER A 118 -3.06 13.41 6.21
C SER A 118 -2.12 14.59 6.40
N GLU A 119 -0.81 14.31 6.52
CA GLU A 119 0.23 15.32 6.66
C GLU A 119 0.20 16.33 5.51
N PHE A 120 0.06 15.85 4.27
CA PHE A 120 -0.02 16.74 3.11
C PHE A 120 -1.26 17.65 3.13
N LEU A 121 -2.43 17.13 3.53
CA LEU A 121 -3.67 17.90 3.58
C LEU A 121 -3.72 18.87 4.77
N GLU A 122 -3.01 18.59 5.85
CA GLU A 122 -2.83 19.51 6.98
C GLU A 122 -2.05 20.77 6.57
N ASP A 123 -1.03 20.60 5.71
CA ASP A 123 -0.21 21.71 5.21
C ASP A 123 -0.82 22.43 3.98
N SER A 124 -1.72 21.78 3.25
CA SER A 124 -2.29 22.30 2.00
C SER A 124 -3.41 23.31 2.24
N THR A 125 -3.34 24.46 1.55
CA THR A 125 -4.43 25.45 1.54
C THR A 125 -5.29 25.41 0.28
N LYS A 126 -4.91 24.64 -0.77
CA LYS A 126 -5.58 24.67 -2.08
C LYS A 126 -6.47 23.47 -2.34
N ILE A 127 -6.25 22.37 -1.62
CA ILE A 127 -7.05 21.16 -1.73
C ILE A 127 -7.44 20.63 -0.37
N THR A 128 -8.65 20.09 -0.30
CA THR A 128 -9.24 19.48 0.90
C THR A 128 -9.52 18.00 0.64
N LEU A 129 -9.86 17.27 1.71
CA LEU A 129 -10.30 15.89 1.58
C LEU A 129 -11.53 15.76 0.67
N ASP A 130 -12.49 16.69 0.75
CA ASP A 130 -13.76 16.59 0.01
C ASP A 130 -13.55 16.63 -1.51
N ASP A 131 -12.52 17.35 -1.98
CA ASP A 131 -12.16 17.43 -3.41
C ASP A 131 -11.71 16.09 -4.00
N ILE A 132 -11.13 15.22 -3.17
CA ILE A 132 -10.49 13.97 -3.61
C ILE A 132 -11.16 12.71 -3.05
N LYS A 133 -12.02 12.84 -2.05
CA LYS A 133 -12.61 11.71 -1.31
C LYS A 133 -13.25 10.67 -2.22
N LEU A 134 -14.08 11.09 -3.18
CA LEU A 134 -14.76 10.18 -4.12
C LEU A 134 -13.76 9.43 -5.00
N LEU A 135 -12.74 10.13 -5.50
CA LEU A 135 -11.68 9.53 -6.31
C LEU A 135 -10.89 8.48 -5.51
N LEU A 136 -10.52 8.80 -4.27
CA LEU A 136 -9.77 7.88 -3.40
C LEU A 136 -10.61 6.63 -3.05
N GLN A 137 -11.92 6.80 -2.83
CA GLN A 137 -12.84 5.68 -2.64
C GLN A 137 -12.90 4.79 -3.88
N GLU A 138 -12.99 5.39 -5.08
CA GLU A 138 -12.99 4.64 -6.34
C GLU A 138 -11.70 3.82 -6.51
N TYR A 139 -10.53 4.38 -6.17
CA TYR A 139 -9.27 3.65 -6.22
C TYR A 139 -9.23 2.46 -5.25
N LEU A 140 -9.69 2.63 -4.01
CA LEU A 140 -9.78 1.52 -3.07
C LEU A 140 -10.77 0.44 -3.53
N ASN A 141 -11.91 0.84 -4.12
CA ASN A 141 -12.89 -0.08 -4.69
C ASN A 141 -12.26 -0.92 -5.81
N LYS A 142 -11.56 -0.27 -6.75
CA LYS A 142 -10.87 -0.95 -7.85
C LYS A 142 -9.78 -1.88 -7.33
N LEU A 143 -8.97 -1.44 -6.38
CA LEU A 143 -7.93 -2.28 -5.78
C LEU A 143 -8.53 -3.54 -5.12
N GLN A 144 -9.62 -3.40 -4.37
CA GLN A 144 -10.33 -4.52 -3.77
C GLN A 144 -10.84 -5.50 -4.84
N LEU A 145 -11.51 -4.98 -5.87
CA LEU A 145 -12.03 -5.79 -6.98
C LEU A 145 -10.92 -6.58 -7.69
N GLU A 146 -9.80 -5.92 -7.97
CA GLU A 146 -8.65 -6.56 -8.60
C GLU A 146 -8.04 -7.65 -7.71
N LEU A 147 -7.91 -7.41 -6.40
CA LEU A 147 -7.43 -8.42 -5.45
C LEU A 147 -8.38 -9.61 -5.33
N ASP A 148 -9.69 -9.37 -5.36
CA ASP A 148 -10.69 -10.43 -5.33
C ASP A 148 -10.68 -11.25 -6.63
N ARG A 149 -10.44 -10.61 -7.78
CA ARG A 149 -10.32 -11.29 -9.07
C ARG A 149 -9.06 -12.14 -9.17
N TYR A 150 -7.90 -11.61 -8.78
CA TYR A 150 -6.62 -12.32 -8.90
C TYR A 150 -6.42 -13.36 -7.79
N ILE A 151 -7.00 -13.14 -6.62
CA ILE A 151 -6.87 -14.02 -5.46
C ILE A 151 -8.27 -14.26 -4.90
N PRO A 152 -9.07 -15.15 -5.50
CA PRO A 152 -10.39 -15.46 -4.99
C PRO A 152 -10.32 -16.03 -3.57
N GLU A 153 -11.40 -15.92 -2.80
CA GLU A 153 -11.51 -16.62 -1.53
C GLU A 153 -11.36 -18.12 -1.77
N ASN A 154 -10.27 -18.67 -1.26
CA ASN A 154 -9.88 -20.02 -1.58
C ASN A 154 -10.68 -20.96 -0.68
N ALA A 155 -11.78 -21.52 -1.19
CA ALA A 155 -12.58 -22.54 -0.50
C ALA A 155 -11.76 -23.78 -0.13
N GLU A 156 -10.56 -23.94 -0.69
CA GLU A 156 -9.59 -24.97 -0.31
C GLU A 156 -8.88 -24.66 1.01
N LEU A 157 -8.71 -23.40 1.41
CA LEU A 157 -8.04 -23.04 2.67
C LEU A 157 -8.86 -23.45 3.90
N SER A 158 -10.18 -23.54 3.79
CA SER A 158 -11.02 -24.08 4.86
C SER A 158 -10.79 -25.59 5.08
N LYS A 159 -10.32 -26.33 4.07
CA LYS A 159 -9.93 -27.75 4.20
C LYS A 159 -8.70 -27.92 5.09
N TYR A 160 -7.88 -26.87 5.23
CA TYR A 160 -6.71 -26.85 6.11
C TYR A 160 -6.99 -26.17 7.45
N SER A 161 -8.26 -26.05 7.87
CA SER A 161 -8.63 -25.50 9.19
C SER A 161 -7.93 -26.22 10.34
N TRP A 162 -7.67 -27.52 10.19
CA TRP A 162 -6.92 -28.34 11.15
C TRP A 162 -5.50 -27.83 11.40
N VAL A 163 -4.87 -27.14 10.43
CA VAL A 163 -3.54 -26.52 10.59
C VAL A 163 -3.62 -25.36 11.60
N ARG A 164 -4.77 -24.69 11.69
CA ARG A 164 -5.04 -23.63 12.67
C ARG A 164 -5.47 -24.20 14.02
N ASN A 165 -6.30 -25.23 13.98
CA ASN A 165 -6.83 -25.89 15.16
C ASN A 165 -6.97 -27.40 14.88
N PRO A 166 -6.02 -28.23 15.34
CA PRO A 166 -6.03 -29.66 15.07
C PRO A 166 -7.24 -30.39 15.69
N PHE A 167 -8.02 -29.72 16.54
CA PHE A 167 -9.24 -30.26 17.15
C PHE A 167 -10.52 -29.89 16.38
N GLU A 168 -10.44 -29.11 15.30
CA GLU A 168 -11.57 -28.78 14.43
C GLU A 168 -11.86 -29.86 13.37
N ILE A 169 -10.96 -30.84 13.20
CA ILE A 169 -11.13 -31.94 12.25
C ILE A 169 -11.85 -33.11 12.90
N SER A 170 -12.82 -33.69 12.20
CA SER A 170 -13.45 -34.94 12.64
C SER A 170 -12.46 -36.10 12.43
N VAL A 171 -12.41 -37.03 13.38
CA VAL A 171 -11.56 -38.25 13.30
C VAL A 171 -11.81 -39.04 12.01
N HIS A 172 -13.02 -38.94 11.43
CA HIS A 172 -13.39 -39.59 10.18
C HIS A 172 -12.82 -38.92 8.91
N GLN A 173 -12.15 -37.77 9.03
CA GLN A 173 -11.58 -36.99 7.92
C GLN A 173 -10.05 -37.09 7.83
N VAL A 174 -9.40 -37.73 8.81
CA VAL A 174 -7.96 -37.98 8.81
C VAL A 174 -7.74 -39.38 8.23
N GLY A 175 -7.02 -39.48 7.10
CA GLY A 175 -6.62 -40.77 6.54
C GLY A 175 -5.68 -41.52 7.50
N GLU A 176 -5.70 -42.85 7.47
CA GLU A 176 -4.94 -43.70 8.41
C GLU A 176 -3.40 -43.59 8.29
N ASP A 177 -2.89 -42.77 7.37
CA ASP A 177 -1.46 -42.56 7.17
C ASP A 177 -0.94 -41.35 7.99
N ILE A 178 -0.61 -41.61 9.27
CA ILE A 178 0.34 -40.79 10.06
C ILE A 178 1.55 -41.65 10.40
#